data_AF-A0A953F1R9-F1
#
_entry.id   AF-A0A953F1R9-F1
#
_cell.length_a   1.000
_cell.length_b   1.000
_cell.length_c   1.000
_cell.angle_alpha   90.00
_cell.angle_beta   90.00
_cell.angle_gamma   90.00
#
_symmetry.space_group_name_H-M   'P 1'
#
loop_
_entity.id
_entity.type
_entity.pdbx_description
1 polymer ?
#
loop_
_entity_poly.entity_id
_entity_poly.type
_entity_poly.pdbx_seq_one_letter_code
_entity_poly.pdbx_strand_id
1 'polypeptide(L)'
;MKHLLFKLLLSAIFSFLPLYVSVSYFFSNTNNNARFIPELTIQNVYSELKKQGIAHPEVVLKQVIAETKWLNCRNCSLKFNNLFGFLTKSGYMKFEDWTASVAYYKKWQDSQYKGGDYYQFLSRIGYATAPSYIRLLKQIRIPELI
;
A
#
# COMPACT_ATOMS: atom_id res chain seq x y z
N MET A 1 -24.33 20.15 37.81
CA MET A 1 -23.84 21.55 37.86
C MET A 1 -23.56 21.84 39.33
N LYS A 2 -22.35 21.99 39.86
CA LYS A 2 -21.17 22.76 39.46
C LYS A 2 -19.95 22.01 40.07
N HIS A 3 -19.14 21.34 39.25
CA HIS A 3 -17.78 21.72 38.89
C HIS A 3 -16.91 22.36 40.00
N LEU A 4 -15.73 21.74 40.14
CA LEU A 4 -14.47 22.31 40.63
C LEU A 4 -14.47 22.79 42.08
N LEU A 5 -13.78 22.04 42.94
CA LEU A 5 -12.73 22.54 43.86
C LEU A 5 -12.33 21.41 44.80
N PHE A 6 -11.40 20.57 44.37
CA PHE A 6 -10.50 19.92 45.33
C PHE A 6 -9.14 19.69 44.67
N LYS A 7 -8.47 20.81 44.37
CA LYS A 7 -7.02 20.81 44.31
C LYS A 7 -6.51 20.91 45.75
N LEU A 8 -5.68 19.94 46.11
CA LEU A 8 -4.63 20.02 47.12
C LEU A 8 -5.06 20.18 48.58
N LEU A 9 -4.92 19.09 49.33
CA LEU A 9 -4.05 18.95 50.52
C LEU A 9 -3.97 17.44 50.79
N LEU A 10 -2.84 16.79 50.47
CA LEU A 10 -1.82 16.34 51.44
C LEU A 10 -2.45 15.70 52.69
N SER A 11 -2.19 14.46 53.08
CA SER A 11 -0.99 13.64 52.94
C SER A 11 -1.30 12.22 53.46
N ALA A 12 -0.95 11.19 52.71
CA ALA A 12 -0.70 9.85 53.29
C ALA A 12 0.10 9.01 52.30
N ILE A 13 1.42 9.11 52.42
CA ILE A 13 2.34 7.96 52.50
C ILE A 13 2.05 6.83 51.50
N PHE A 14 2.63 6.93 50.30
CA PHE A 14 3.07 5.73 49.57
C PHE A 14 4.60 5.73 49.55
N SER A 15 5.16 5.48 50.72
CA SER A 15 6.52 4.97 50.86
C SER A 15 6.54 3.55 50.34
N PHE A 16 6.96 3.31 49.09
CA PHE A 16 7.67 2.09 48.66
C PHE A 16 8.25 2.32 47.25
N LEU A 17 9.45 1.75 47.06
CA LEU A 17 10.43 1.91 45.99
C LEU A 17 9.92 1.64 44.54
N PRO A 18 10.72 1.96 43.49
CA PRO A 18 10.29 2.58 42.26
C PRO A 18 9.59 1.63 41.28
N LEU A 19 8.26 1.68 41.24
CA LEU A 19 7.48 1.15 40.12
C LEU A 19 7.56 2.03 38.85
N TYR A 20 8.38 3.09 38.86
CA TYR A 20 8.66 3.90 37.67
C TYR A 20 9.72 3.28 36.74
N VAL A 21 10.47 2.27 37.20
CA VAL A 21 11.51 1.61 36.37
C VAL A 21 10.94 0.48 35.50
N SER A 22 9.75 -0.05 35.80
CA SER A 22 9.14 -1.12 35.01
C SER A 22 8.21 -0.63 33.89
N VAL A 23 7.62 0.57 33.99
CA VAL A 23 6.71 1.09 32.95
C VAL A 23 7.47 1.53 31.69
N SER A 24 8.66 2.12 31.84
CA SER A 24 9.53 2.46 30.70
C SER A 24 10.17 1.23 30.05
N TYR A 25 10.40 0.15 30.81
CA TYR A 25 10.87 -1.13 30.25
C TYR A 25 9.76 -1.92 29.55
N PHE A 26 8.50 -1.77 29.98
CA PHE A 26 7.37 -2.48 29.35
C PHE A 26 6.90 -1.86 28.02
N PHE A 27 7.19 -0.58 27.75
CA PHE A 27 6.86 0.09 26.49
C PHE A 27 8.04 0.26 25.53
N SER A 28 9.09 -0.54 25.68
CA SER A 28 10.14 -0.69 24.65
C SER A 28 10.24 -2.14 24.20
N ASN A 29 9.12 -2.74 23.83
CA ASN A 29 9.16 -3.84 22.88
C ASN A 29 9.31 -3.24 21.47
N THR A 30 10.51 -2.75 21.15
CA THR A 30 10.91 -2.54 19.76
C THR A 30 11.01 -3.93 19.14
N ASN A 31 9.88 -4.47 18.73
CA ASN A 31 9.86 -5.53 17.75
C ASN A 31 10.58 -4.96 16.52
N ASN A 32 11.87 -5.23 16.41
CA ASN A 32 12.62 -5.16 15.16
C ASN A 32 12.06 -6.26 14.24
N ASN A 33 10.79 -6.15 13.88
CA ASN A 33 10.13 -7.00 12.90
C ASN A 33 10.59 -6.48 11.54
N ALA A 34 11.76 -6.95 11.09
CA ALA A 34 12.14 -6.80 9.70
C ALA A 34 10.96 -7.28 8.85
N ARG A 35 10.35 -6.36 8.10
CA ARG A 35 9.19 -6.66 7.27
C ARG A 35 9.63 -7.66 6.21
N PHE A 36 9.05 -8.85 6.22
CA PHE A 36 9.28 -9.82 5.14
C PHE A 36 8.69 -9.25 3.84
N ILE A 37 9.54 -9.11 2.82
CA ILE A 37 9.15 -8.64 1.48
C ILE A 37 9.21 -9.86 0.55
N PRO A 38 8.06 -10.29 0.00
CA PRO A 38 8.07 -11.41 -0.93
C PRO A 38 8.86 -11.07 -2.19
N GLU A 39 9.44 -12.09 -2.82
CA GLU A 39 10.12 -11.94 -4.11
C GLU A 39 9.16 -11.35 -5.15
N LEU A 40 9.68 -10.48 -6.02
CA LEU A 40 8.86 -9.86 -7.07
C LEU A 40 8.60 -10.86 -8.21
N THR A 41 7.49 -11.58 -8.10
CA THR A 41 6.96 -12.49 -9.13
C THR A 41 5.51 -12.16 -9.45
N ILE A 42 5.00 -12.60 -10.60
CA ILE A 42 3.59 -12.39 -10.96
C ILE A 42 2.65 -13.02 -9.92
N GLN A 43 2.96 -14.22 -9.41
CA GLN A 43 2.17 -14.87 -8.38
C GLN A 43 2.17 -14.09 -7.06
N ASN A 44 3.33 -13.57 -6.64
CA ASN A 44 3.44 -12.80 -5.41
C ASN A 44 2.76 -11.44 -5.53
N VAL A 45 2.85 -10.77 -6.68
CA VAL A 45 2.09 -9.54 -6.94
C VAL A 45 0.60 -9.83 -6.83
N TYR A 46 0.10 -10.86 -7.51
CA TYR A 46 -1.31 -11.23 -7.42
C TYR A 46 -1.78 -11.52 -6.00
N SER A 47 -0.96 -12.26 -5.24
CA SER A 47 -1.23 -12.58 -3.85
C SER A 47 -1.29 -11.32 -2.98
N GLU A 48 -0.37 -10.37 -3.20
CA GLU A 48 -0.35 -9.10 -2.46
C GLU A 48 -1.53 -8.20 -2.85
N LEU A 49 -1.92 -8.15 -4.13
CA LEU A 49 -3.13 -7.43 -4.58
C LEU A 49 -4.37 -7.94 -3.83
N LYS A 50 -4.56 -9.26 -3.79
CA LYS A 50 -5.68 -9.88 -3.06
C LYS A 50 -5.60 -9.61 -1.56
N LYS A 51 -4.43 -9.80 -0.96
CA LYS A 51 -4.18 -9.57 0.48
C LYS A 51 -4.50 -8.14 0.90
N GLN A 52 -4.20 -7.15 0.06
CA GLN A 52 -4.49 -5.74 0.34
C GLN A 52 -5.92 -5.31 -0.06
N GLY A 53 -6.77 -6.23 -0.51
CA GLY A 53 -8.16 -5.94 -0.85
C GLY A 53 -8.30 -5.01 -2.07
N ILE A 54 -7.43 -5.17 -3.06
CA ILE A 54 -7.54 -4.49 -4.35
C ILE A 54 -8.80 -5.00 -5.06
N ALA A 55 -9.66 -4.09 -5.51
CA ALA A 55 -10.78 -4.42 -6.37
C ALA A 55 -10.27 -4.83 -7.77
N HIS A 56 -10.89 -5.85 -8.37
CA HIS A 56 -10.53 -6.40 -9.69
C HIS A 56 -9.04 -6.76 -9.81
N PRO A 57 -8.49 -7.57 -8.89
CA PRO A 57 -7.06 -7.83 -8.81
C PRO A 57 -6.48 -8.44 -10.10
N GLU A 58 -7.27 -9.17 -10.88
CA GLU A 58 -6.87 -9.72 -12.18
C GLU A 58 -6.65 -8.62 -13.23
N VAL A 59 -7.51 -7.59 -13.23
CA VAL A 59 -7.35 -6.44 -14.13
C VAL A 59 -6.18 -5.57 -13.68
N VAL A 60 -6.03 -5.36 -12.36
CA VAL A 60 -4.92 -4.59 -11.80
C VAL A 60 -3.57 -5.28 -12.03
N LEU A 61 -3.52 -6.62 -11.97
CA LEU A 61 -2.33 -7.37 -12.33
C LEU A 61 -1.93 -7.18 -13.80
N LYS A 62 -2.91 -7.08 -14.71
CA LYS A 62 -2.64 -6.76 -16.12
C LYS A 62 -2.08 -5.35 -16.28
N GLN A 63 -2.49 -4.39 -15.44
CA GLN A 63 -1.85 -3.07 -15.41
C GLN A 63 -0.39 -3.20 -15.01
N VAL A 64 -0.08 -3.93 -13.93
CA VAL A 64 1.32 -4.21 -13.54
C VAL A 64 2.12 -4.79 -14.69
N ILE A 65 1.59 -5.81 -15.38
CA ILE A 65 2.27 -6.42 -16.53
C ILE A 65 2.51 -5.41 -17.66
N ALA A 66 1.52 -4.57 -17.97
CA ALA A 66 1.63 -3.56 -19.01
C ALA A 66 2.68 -2.49 -18.66
N GLU A 67 2.65 -1.95 -17.44
CA GLU A 67 3.58 -0.90 -17.00
C GLU A 67 5.01 -1.42 -16.87
N THR A 68 5.17 -2.67 -16.41
CA THR A 68 6.48 -3.25 -16.08
C THR A 68 7.06 -4.13 -17.19
N LYS A 69 6.35 -4.31 -18.31
CA LYS A 69 6.67 -5.28 -19.37
C LYS A 69 6.97 -6.66 -18.79
N TRP A 70 5.99 -7.24 -18.11
CA TRP A 70 6.15 -8.54 -17.44
C TRP A 70 7.27 -8.55 -16.38
N LEU A 71 7.34 -7.51 -15.54
CA LEU A 71 8.38 -7.35 -14.50
C LEU A 71 9.83 -7.31 -15.04
N ASN A 72 10.03 -7.06 -16.35
CA ASN A 72 11.34 -7.17 -16.99
C ASN A 72 11.92 -5.84 -17.50
N CYS A 73 11.17 -4.73 -17.42
CA CYS A 73 11.69 -3.45 -17.92
C CYS A 73 12.78 -2.85 -17.02
N ARG A 74 13.91 -2.44 -17.61
CA ARG A 74 15.04 -1.82 -16.91
C ARG A 74 14.93 -0.29 -16.78
N ASN A 75 14.37 0.36 -17.81
CA ASN A 75 14.31 1.82 -17.94
C ASN A 75 12.87 2.36 -17.81
N CYS A 76 12.16 1.96 -16.77
CA CYS A 76 10.74 2.27 -16.54
C CYS A 76 10.49 2.56 -15.05
N SER A 77 9.23 2.64 -14.63
CA SER A 77 8.82 2.85 -13.24
C SER A 77 9.29 1.74 -12.28
N LEU A 78 9.49 0.51 -12.79
CA LEU A 78 9.88 -0.65 -11.99
C LEU A 78 11.18 -0.44 -11.18
N LYS A 79 12.16 0.28 -11.74
CA LYS A 79 13.43 0.59 -11.04
C LYS A 79 13.25 1.43 -9.76
N PHE A 80 12.06 1.97 -9.56
CA PHE A 80 11.66 2.75 -8.40
C PHE A 80 10.64 2.02 -7.52
N ASN A 81 10.56 0.69 -7.67
CA ASN A 81 9.56 -0.15 -7.04
C ASN A 81 8.11 0.25 -7.37
N ASN A 82 7.89 0.97 -8.47
CA ASN A 82 6.59 1.48 -8.86
C ASN A 82 5.99 0.57 -9.94
N LEU A 83 5.14 -0.36 -9.51
CA LEU A 83 4.51 -1.33 -10.39
C LEU A 83 3.43 -0.72 -11.30
N PHE A 84 2.97 0.50 -11.02
CA PHE A 84 1.76 1.08 -11.59
C PHE A 84 2.00 2.31 -12.46
N GLY A 85 3.26 2.73 -12.61
CA GLY A 85 3.60 3.87 -13.45
C GLY A 85 3.21 5.23 -12.87
N PHE A 86 2.88 5.34 -11.58
CA PHE A 86 2.47 6.63 -11.00
C PHE A 86 3.55 7.71 -11.15
N LEU A 87 3.13 8.89 -11.58
CA LEU A 87 3.98 10.05 -11.87
C LEU A 87 3.72 11.19 -10.91
N THR A 88 4.76 11.99 -10.69
CA THR A 88 4.73 13.31 -10.05
C THR A 88 5.31 14.33 -11.03
N LYS A 89 5.34 15.61 -10.63
CA LYS A 89 6.00 16.66 -11.40
C LYS A 89 7.50 16.40 -11.65
N SER A 90 8.15 15.61 -10.78
CA SER A 90 9.58 15.28 -10.88
C SER A 90 9.85 13.90 -11.51
N GLY A 91 8.82 13.25 -12.08
CA GLY A 91 8.91 11.93 -12.69
C GLY A 91 8.26 10.83 -11.86
N TYR A 92 8.67 9.57 -12.07
CA TYR A 92 8.08 8.42 -11.39
C TYR A 92 8.17 8.53 -9.87
N MET A 93 7.06 8.21 -9.21
CA MET A 93 7.05 7.98 -7.77
C MET A 93 8.02 6.86 -7.41
N LYS A 94 8.72 7.03 -6.28
CA LYS A 94 9.63 6.05 -5.70
C LYS A 94 9.04 5.45 -4.45
N PHE A 95 9.10 4.13 -4.34
CA PHE A 95 8.61 3.37 -3.19
C PHE A 95 9.75 2.61 -2.52
N GLU A 96 9.62 2.38 -1.22
CA GLU A 96 10.57 1.60 -0.42
C GLU A 96 10.75 0.20 -1.00
N ASP A 97 9.64 -0.45 -1.32
CA ASP A 97 9.57 -1.76 -1.96
C ASP A 97 8.33 -1.86 -2.86
N TRP A 98 8.23 -2.94 -3.63
CA TRP A 98 7.14 -3.08 -4.59
C TRP A 98 5.77 -3.26 -3.91
N THR A 99 5.73 -3.83 -2.70
CA THR A 99 4.48 -3.98 -1.89
C THR A 99 3.98 -2.63 -1.39
N ALA A 100 4.88 -1.68 -1.13
CA ALA A 100 4.53 -0.31 -0.79
C ALA A 100 3.85 0.41 -1.98
N SER A 101 4.24 0.10 -3.22
CA SER A 101 3.51 0.59 -4.40
C SER A 101 2.10 -0.01 -4.53
N VAL A 102 1.92 -1.28 -4.13
CA VAL A 102 0.58 -1.90 -4.04
C VAL A 102 -0.28 -1.20 -2.99
N ALA A 103 0.29 -0.87 -1.84
CA ALA A 103 -0.41 -0.12 -0.79
C ALA A 103 -0.80 1.29 -1.24
N TYR A 104 0.05 1.94 -2.03
CA TYR A 104 -0.28 3.21 -2.64
C TYR A 104 -1.41 3.09 -3.66
N TYR A 105 -1.33 2.09 -4.56
CA TYR A 105 -2.40 1.84 -5.53
C TYR A 105 -3.73 1.56 -4.83
N LYS A 106 -3.74 0.80 -3.73
CA LYS A 106 -4.95 0.55 -2.93
C LYS A 106 -5.56 1.86 -2.43
N LYS A 107 -4.77 2.74 -1.82
CA LYS A 107 -5.24 4.06 -1.38
C LYS A 107 -5.79 4.91 -2.52
N TRP A 108 -5.10 4.92 -3.67
CA TRP A 108 -5.57 5.59 -4.87
C TRP A 108 -6.91 4.98 -5.33
N GLN A 109 -7.00 3.66 -5.43
CA GLN A 109 -8.20 2.95 -5.87
C GLN A 109 -9.39 3.25 -4.95
N ASP A 110 -9.22 3.23 -3.63
CA ASP A 110 -10.30 3.54 -2.68
C ASP A 110 -10.82 4.98 -2.84
N SER A 111 -9.93 5.91 -3.18
CA SER A 111 -10.31 7.29 -3.43
C SER A 111 -11.06 7.47 -4.76
N GLN A 112 -10.63 6.76 -5.83
CA GLN A 112 -11.09 7.00 -7.20
C GLN A 112 -12.20 6.06 -7.67
N TYR A 113 -12.17 4.79 -7.26
CA TYR A 113 -13.09 3.76 -7.73
C TYR A 113 -14.28 3.60 -6.79
N LYS A 114 -15.49 3.78 -7.31
CA LYS A 114 -16.76 3.73 -6.56
C LYS A 114 -17.67 2.57 -6.97
N GLY A 115 -17.11 1.54 -7.60
CA GLY A 115 -17.87 0.41 -8.16
C GLY A 115 -18.16 0.55 -9.66
N GLY A 116 -18.79 -0.48 -10.23
CA GLY A 116 -19.12 -0.57 -11.67
C GLY A 116 -18.04 -1.25 -12.51
N ASP A 117 -18.15 -1.16 -13.84
CA ASP A 117 -17.17 -1.76 -14.75
C ASP A 117 -15.79 -1.12 -14.59
N TYR A 118 -14.78 -1.95 -14.32
CA TYR A 118 -13.44 -1.47 -14.00
C TYR A 118 -12.73 -0.87 -15.22
N TYR A 119 -12.98 -1.37 -16.43
CA TYR A 119 -12.37 -0.83 -17.65
C TYR A 119 -12.94 0.54 -18.01
N GLN A 120 -14.24 0.74 -17.84
CA GLN A 120 -14.89 2.04 -17.98
C GLN A 120 -14.37 3.03 -16.92
N PHE A 121 -14.14 2.57 -15.69
CA PHE A 121 -13.50 3.38 -14.65
C PHE A 121 -12.10 3.85 -15.08
N LEU A 122 -11.23 2.93 -15.51
CA LEU A 122 -9.87 3.26 -15.97
C LEU A 122 -9.88 4.23 -17.16
N SER A 123 -10.82 4.04 -18.09
CA SER A 123 -11.00 4.94 -19.22
C SER A 123 -11.44 6.34 -18.77
N ARG A 124 -12.42 6.43 -17.87
CA ARG A 124 -13.00 7.70 -17.41
C ARG A 124 -12.00 8.53 -16.61
N ILE A 125 -11.20 7.90 -15.76
CA ILE A 125 -10.19 8.59 -14.94
C ILE A 125 -8.93 8.93 -15.75
N GLY A 126 -8.83 8.50 -17.00
CA GLY A 126 -7.66 8.73 -17.85
C GLY A 126 -6.40 8.08 -17.29
N TYR A 127 -6.51 6.84 -16.78
CA TYR A 127 -5.39 6.16 -16.13
C TYR A 127 -4.12 6.13 -17.00
N ALA A 128 -4.30 5.91 -18.30
CA ALA A 128 -3.23 5.99 -19.30
C ALA A 128 -3.67 6.88 -20.45
N THR A 129 -2.70 7.59 -21.05
CA THR A 129 -2.94 8.50 -22.19
C THR A 129 -3.19 7.75 -23.49
N ALA A 130 -2.67 6.52 -23.62
CA ALA A 130 -2.83 5.73 -24.82
C ALA A 130 -4.29 5.25 -24.97
N PRO A 131 -4.99 5.59 -26.07
CA PRO A 131 -6.38 5.18 -26.27
C PRO A 131 -6.54 3.66 -26.40
N SER A 132 -5.45 2.95 -26.74
CA SER A 132 -5.40 1.50 -26.84
C SER A 132 -5.17 0.77 -25.51
N TYR A 133 -5.01 1.49 -24.39
CA TYR A 133 -4.63 0.89 -23.11
C TYR A 133 -5.60 -0.20 -22.64
N ILE A 134 -6.91 0.08 -22.68
CA ILE A 134 -7.93 -0.90 -22.30
C ILE A 134 -7.89 -2.14 -23.20
N ARG A 135 -7.66 -1.96 -24.50
CA ARG A 135 -7.50 -3.06 -25.45
C ARG A 135 -6.27 -3.91 -25.12
N LEU A 136 -5.15 -3.26 -24.80
CA LEU A 136 -3.93 -3.93 -24.35
C LEU A 136 -4.19 -4.80 -23.12
N LEU A 137 -4.83 -4.26 -22.08
CA LEU A 137 -5.15 -5.03 -20.87
C LEU A 137 -5.99 -6.27 -21.18
N LYS A 138 -6.99 -6.14 -22.06
CA LYS A 138 -7.85 -7.27 -22.45
C LYS A 138 -7.09 -8.36 -23.22
N GLN A 139 -6.01 -8.00 -23.93
CA GLN A 139 -5.18 -8.93 -24.69
C GLN A 139 -4.17 -9.69 -23.82
N ILE A 140 -3.76 -9.14 -22.67
CA ILE A 140 -2.85 -9.83 -21.76
C ILE A 140 -3.52 -11.10 -21.21
N ARG A 141 -2.89 -12.24 -21.51
CA ARG A 141 -3.20 -13.57 -20.96
C ARG A 141 -2.16 -13.90 -19.90
N ILE A 142 -2.58 -14.34 -18.72
CA ILE A 142 -1.69 -14.62 -17.59
C ILE A 142 -1.70 -16.14 -17.39
N PRO A 143 -0.69 -16.87 -17.87
CA PRO A 143 -0.65 -18.34 -17.78
C PRO A 143 -0.78 -18.85 -16.33
N GLU A 144 -0.28 -18.09 -15.37
CA GLU A 144 -0.20 -18.48 -13.96
C GLU A 144 -1.54 -18.40 -13.21
N LEU A 145 -2.60 -17.90 -13.86
CA LEU A 145 -3.95 -17.75 -13.27
C LEU A 145 -5.02 -18.51 -14.06
N ILE A 146 -4.62 -19.37 -15.01
CA ILE A 146 -5.51 -20.23 -15.80
C ILE A 146 -5.40 -21.66 -15.28
#